data_AF-A0A968MR74-F1
#
_entry.id   AF-A0A968MR74-F1
#
_cell.length_a   1.000
_cell.length_b   1.000
_cell.length_c   1.000
_cell.angle_alpha   90.00
_cell.angle_beta   90.00
_cell.angle_gamma   90.00
#
_symmetry.space_group_name_H-M   'P 1'
#
loop_
_entity.id
_entity.type
_entity.pdbx_description
1 polymer ?
#
loop_
_entity_poly.entity_id
_entity_poly.type
_entity_poly.pdbx_seq_one_letter_code
_entity_poly.pdbx_strand_id
1 'polypeptide(L)' 'MIDKKELRLSKLAREFNVGISTIVDFLKKKGHTVDPNPNTKVAPELFDVLSKEYSSDINAKKGIGKSKSALS' A
#
# COMPACT_ATOMS: atom_id res chain seq x y z
N MET A 1 -13.77 -2.83 22.57
CA MET A 1 -12.46 -3.52 22.42
C MET A 1 -11.97 -3.24 21.02
N ILE A 2 -11.08 -2.25 20.87
CA ILE A 2 -10.57 -1.77 19.58
C ILE A 2 -9.16 -2.33 19.47
N ASP A 3 -9.10 -3.64 19.27
CA ASP A 3 -7.84 -4.35 19.22
C ASP A 3 -7.54 -4.73 17.79
N LYS A 4 -6.29 -4.46 17.44
CA LYS A 4 -5.58 -4.90 16.25
C LYS A 4 -5.59 -3.84 15.14
N LYS A 5 -4.39 -3.32 14.94
CA LYS A 5 -3.88 -2.48 13.85
C LYS A 5 -4.01 -3.23 12.51
N GLU A 6 -5.22 -3.65 12.16
CA GLU A 6 -5.54 -4.37 10.95
C GLU A 6 -5.70 -3.34 9.85
N LEU A 7 -4.67 -3.24 9.03
CA LEU A 7 -4.72 -2.45 7.83
C LEU A 7 -5.67 -3.17 6.86
N ARG A 8 -6.89 -2.65 6.74
CA ARG A 8 -7.90 -3.25 5.86
C ARG A 8 -7.68 -2.81 4.42
N LEU A 9 -7.94 -3.70 3.49
CA LEU A 9 -7.84 -3.42 2.05
C LEU A 9 -8.71 -2.24 1.63
N SER A 10 -9.88 -2.07 2.26
CA SER A 10 -10.75 -0.89 2.09
C SER A 10 -10.10 0.44 2.48
N LYS A 11 -9.24 0.46 3.51
CA LYS A 11 -8.47 1.67 3.86
C LYS A 11 -7.46 2.00 2.77
N LEU A 12 -6.78 0.99 2.23
CA LEU A 12 -5.77 1.17 1.18
C LEU A 12 -6.37 1.68 -0.12
N ALA A 13 -7.49 1.08 -0.54
CA ALA A 13 -8.23 1.52 -1.71
C ALA A 13 -8.61 3.00 -1.61
N ARG A 14 -9.04 3.45 -0.42
CA ARG A 14 -9.42 4.86 -0.17
C ARG A 14 -8.21 5.79 -0.08
N GLU A 15 -7.14 5.39 0.60
CA GLU A 15 -5.90 6.16 0.74
C GLU A 15 -5.23 6.44 -0.61
N PHE A 16 -5.15 5.42 -1.46
CA PHE A 16 -4.50 5.54 -2.76
C PHE A 16 -5.46 5.92 -3.89
N ASN A 17 -6.75 6.10 -3.59
CA ASN A 17 -7.80 6.36 -4.59
C ASN A 17 -7.83 5.32 -5.74
N VAL A 18 -7.50 4.06 -5.44
CA VAL A 18 -7.49 2.94 -6.40
C VAL A 18 -8.47 1.85 -5.98
N GLY A 19 -9.00 1.13 -6.97
CA GLY A 19 -9.93 0.04 -6.73
C GLY A 19 -9.27 -1.11 -5.94
N ILE A 20 -10.08 -1.79 -5.12
CA ILE A 20 -9.64 -2.98 -4.37
C ILE A 20 -9.07 -4.04 -5.32
N SER A 21 -9.75 -4.29 -6.45
CA SER A 21 -9.31 -5.22 -7.48
C SER A 21 -7.95 -4.83 -8.08
N THR A 22 -7.70 -3.54 -8.27
CA THR A 22 -6.42 -3.02 -8.77
C THR A 22 -5.29 -3.30 -7.79
N ILE A 23 -5.53 -3.04 -6.49
CA ILE A 23 -4.56 -3.33 -5.43
C ILE A 23 -4.25 -4.83 -5.38
N VAL A 24 -5.28 -5.68 -5.43
CA VAL A 24 -5.10 -7.13 -5.41
C VAL A 24 -4.32 -7.62 -6.63
N ASP A 25 -4.64 -7.12 -7.82
CA ASP A 25 -3.93 -7.49 -9.05
C ASP A 25 -2.46 -7.06 -9.01
N PHE A 26 -2.19 -5.86 -8.47
CA PHE A 26 -0.84 -5.35 -8.27
C PHE A 26 -0.02 -6.22 -7.30
N LEU A 27 -0.60 -6.54 -6.13
CA LEU A 27 0.05 -7.41 -5.16
C LEU A 27 0.28 -8.81 -5.74
N LYS A 28 -0.70 -9.34 -6.48
CA LYS A 28 -0.60 -10.65 -7.14
C LYS A 28 0.56 -10.68 -8.14
N LYS A 29 0.77 -9.60 -8.90
CA LYS A 29 1.93 -9.43 -9.81
C LYS A 29 3.27 -9.38 -9.08
N LYS A 30 3.33 -8.85 -7.85
CA LYS A 30 4.53 -8.88 -6.99
C LYS A 30 4.75 -10.25 -6.32
N GLY A 31 3.85 -11.21 -6.52
CA GLY A 31 3.92 -12.54 -5.89
C GLY A 31 3.13 -12.66 -4.58
N HIS A 32 2.33 -11.66 -4.22
CA HIS A 32 1.51 -11.64 -3.00
C HIS A 32 0.03 -11.86 -3.33
N THR A 33 -0.55 -12.95 -2.84
CA THR A 33 -1.98 -13.22 -3.05
C THR A 33 -2.80 -12.62 -1.90
N VAL A 34 -3.75 -11.73 -2.22
CA VAL A 34 -4.64 -11.08 -1.24
C VAL A 34 -6.08 -11.22 -1.71
N ASP A 35 -7.00 -11.42 -0.79
CA ASP A 35 -8.41 -11.55 -1.10
C ASP A 35 -9.06 -10.17 -1.38
N PRO A 36 -9.85 -10.00 -2.46
CA PRO A 36 -10.47 -8.73 -2.84
C PRO A 36 -11.62 -8.26 -1.95
N ASN A 37 -11.78 -8.82 -0.76
CA ASN A 37 -12.76 -8.35 0.21
C ASN A 37 -12.28 -7.04 0.89
N PRO A 38 -13.13 -5.98 1.01
CA PRO A 38 -12.80 -4.75 1.72
C PRO A 38 -12.42 -4.94 3.20
N ASN A 39 -12.89 -6.04 3.80
CA ASN A 39 -12.57 -6.43 5.17
C ASN A 39 -11.32 -7.32 5.27
N THR A 40 -10.69 -7.65 4.14
CA THR A 40 -9.44 -8.41 4.10
C THR A 40 -8.36 -7.65 4.86
N LYS A 41 -7.66 -8.40 5.70
CA LYS A 41 -6.51 -7.93 6.46
C LYS A 41 -5.30 -7.93 5.54
N VAL A 42 -4.69 -6.78 5.40
CA VAL A 42 -3.48 -6.59 4.61
C VAL A 42 -2.31 -6.48 5.57
N ALA A 43 -1.27 -7.27 5.32
CA ALA A 43 -0.05 -7.18 6.10
C ALA A 43 0.57 -5.79 5.91
N PRO A 44 1.15 -5.20 6.97
CA PRO A 44 1.81 -3.89 6.87
C PRO A 44 2.94 -3.88 5.83
N GLU A 45 3.56 -5.02 5.55
CA GLU A 45 4.56 -5.14 4.49
C GLU A 45 3.99 -4.90 3.10
N LEU A 46 2.79 -5.44 2.82
CA LEU A 46 2.10 -5.22 1.54
C LEU A 46 1.66 -3.76 1.41
N PHE A 47 1.27 -3.13 2.51
CA PHE A 47 1.02 -1.71 2.53
C PHE A 47 2.26 -0.89 2.24
N ASP A 48 3.42 -1.24 2.80
CA ASP A 48 4.66 -0.50 2.53
C ASP A 48 5.04 -0.60 1.04
N VAL A 49 4.80 -1.74 0.40
CA VAL A 49 4.97 -1.93 -1.04
C VAL A 49 3.99 -1.05 -1.83
N LEU A 50 2.69 -1.08 -1.48
CA LEU A 50 1.68 -0.25 -2.14
C LEU A 50 1.94 1.24 -1.92
N SER A 51 2.30 1.65 -0.71
CA SER A 51 2.65 3.02 -0.39
C SER A 51 3.90 3.45 -1.14
N LYS A 52 4.93 2.63 -1.24
CA LYS A 52 6.10 2.99 -2.08
C LYS A 52 5.73 3.23 -3.54
N GLU A 53 4.84 2.43 -4.09
CA GLU A 53 4.48 2.50 -5.52
C GLU A 53 3.44 3.60 -5.79
N TYR A 54 2.34 3.61 -5.04
CA TYR A 54 1.24 4.57 -5.20
C TYR A 54 1.47 5.90 -4.46
N SER A 55 2.19 5.93 -3.33
CA SER A 55 2.57 7.21 -2.70
C SER A 55 3.68 7.94 -3.45
N SER A 56 4.43 7.28 -4.35
CA SER A 56 5.33 8.00 -5.27
C SER A 56 4.56 8.89 -6.25
N ASP A 57 3.39 8.43 -6.69
CA ASP A 57 2.45 9.21 -7.53
C ASP A 57 1.83 10.38 -6.74
N ILE A 58 1.49 10.16 -5.47
CA ILE A 58 0.89 11.19 -4.59
C ILE A 58 1.94 12.22 -4.11
N ASN A 59 3.18 11.81 -3.83
CA ASN A 59 4.26 12.71 -3.41
C ASN A 59 4.97 13.42 -4.56
N ALA A 60 4.74 13.05 -5.82
CA ALA A 60 5.26 13.80 -6.97
C ALA A 60 4.74 15.26 -7.02
N LYS A 61 3.67 15.59 -6.28
CA LYS A 61 3.18 16.97 -6.13
C LYS A 61 3.62 17.70 -4.84
N LYS A 62 4.32 17.04 -3.91
CA LYS A 62 4.81 17.69 -2.68
C LYS A 62 6.22 17.21 -2.40
N GLY A 63 7.19 18.04 -2.77
CA GLY A 63 8.60 17.66 -2.80
C GLY A 63 9.16 17.10 -1.49
N ILE A 64 10.29 16.39 -1.66
CA ILE A 64 11.33 16.04 -0.69
C ILE A 64 11.15 14.69 0.04
N GLY A 65 12.11 13.79 -0.20
CA GLY A 65 12.73 13.03 0.90
C GLY A 65 12.70 11.50 0.86
N LYS A 66 13.49 10.87 -0.04
CA LYS A 66 14.31 9.71 0.35
C LYS A 66 15.69 9.83 -0.29
N SER A 67 16.62 10.38 0.50
CA SER A 67 18.05 10.30 0.27
C SER A 67 18.44 8.86 -0.04
N LYS A 68 19.08 8.64 -1.20
CA LYS A 68 20.02 7.54 -1.37
C LYS A 68 21.12 7.75 -0.33
N SER A 69 21.08 6.98 0.75
CA SER A 69 22.29 6.69 1.51
C SER A 69 23.18 5.81 0.62
N ALA A 70 24.23 6.42 0.11
CA ALA A 70 25.46 5.74 -0.27
C ALA A 70 26.59 6.78 -0.14
N LEU A 71 26.94 7.08 1.11
CA LEU A 71 28.27 7.52 1.47
C LEU A 71 29.00 6.28 1.98
N SER A 72 29.79 5.65 1.11
CA SER A 72 31.06 4.98 1.40
C SER A 72 31.74 4.62 0.09
#